data_AF-A0A3B9P010-F1
#
_entry.id   AF-A0A3B9P010-F1
#
_cell.length_a   1.000
_cell.length_b   1.000
_cell.length_c   1.000
_cell.angle_alpha   90.00
_cell.angle_beta   90.00
_cell.angle_gamma   90.00
#
_symmetry.space_group_name_H-M   'P 1'
#
loop_
_entity.id
_entity.type
_entity.pdbx_description
1 polymer ?
#
loop_
_entity_poly.entity_id
_entity_poly.type
_entity_poly.pdbx_seq_one_letter_code
_entity_poly.pdbx_strand_id
1 'polypeptide(L)' 'MLATDPSPEITSDSPCIGHCTTVLGDDVCRSCLRTFDEVNRWLEMNEDERRAVNRRISIERSKN' A
#
# COMPACT_ATOMS: atom_id res chain seq x y z
N MET A 1 3.00 -13.60 17.78
CA MET A 1 3.24 -12.17 17.50
C MET A 1 2.88 -11.87 16.05
N LEU A 2 1.61 -12.06 15.67
CA LEU A 2 1.11 -11.63 14.36
C LEU A 2 -0.11 -10.77 14.66
N ALA A 3 0.06 -9.45 14.55
CA ALA A 3 -1.06 -8.52 14.54
C ALA A 3 -1.78 -8.73 13.21
N THR A 4 -2.64 -9.75 13.15
CA THR A 4 -3.66 -9.82 12.11
C THR A 4 -4.92 -9.34 12.79
N ASP A 5 -5.15 -8.02 12.72
CA ASP A 5 -6.37 -7.41 13.23
C ASP A 5 -7.45 -7.56 12.14
N PRO A 6 -8.47 -8.42 12.31
CA PRO A 6 -9.50 -8.64 11.30
C PRO A 6 -10.60 -7.59 11.49
N SER A 7 -10.30 -6.32 11.22
CA SER A 7 -11.30 -5.26 11.12
C SER A 7 -11.39 -4.74 9.69
N PRO A 8 -12.58 -4.41 9.16
CA PRO A 8 -12.73 -3.77 7.85
C PRO A 8 -12.20 -2.32 7.81
N GLU A 9 -11.60 -1.83 8.89
CA GLU A 9 -10.97 -0.52 9.00
C GLU A 9 -9.53 -0.59 8.46
N ILE A 10 -9.30 -0.03 7.27
CA ILE A 10 -8.00 0.19 6.61
C ILE A 10 -6.77 -0.17 7.47
N THR A 11 -6.17 -1.34 7.25
CA THR A 11 -5.02 -1.82 8.04
C THR A 11 -3.74 -1.05 7.70
N SER A 12 -2.72 -1.12 8.56
CA SER A 12 -1.36 -0.61 8.28
C SER A 12 -0.45 -1.63 7.60
N ASP A 13 -0.99 -2.79 7.21
CA ASP A 13 -0.21 -3.87 6.63
C ASP A 13 0.25 -3.51 5.23
N SER A 14 1.38 -4.08 4.81
CA SER A 14 1.88 -3.88 3.45
C SER A 14 0.94 -4.53 2.44
N PRO A 15 0.37 -3.76 1.48
CA PRO A 15 -0.47 -4.31 0.42
C PRO A 15 0.36 -4.94 -0.73
N CYS A 16 1.69 -5.06 -0.55
CA CYS A 16 2.61 -5.53 -1.58
C CYS A 16 2.49 -7.03 -1.82
N ILE A 17 2.44 -7.44 -3.09
CA ILE A 17 2.43 -8.86 -3.49
C ILE A 17 3.77 -9.34 -4.05
N GLY A 18 4.84 -8.54 -3.91
CA GLY A 18 6.18 -8.88 -4.44
C GLY A 18 6.37 -8.65 -5.94
N HIS A 19 5.36 -8.12 -6.64
CA HIS A 19 5.48 -7.66 -8.03
C HIS A 19 5.38 -6.14 -8.08
N CYS A 20 6.38 -5.49 -8.67
CA CYS A 20 6.42 -4.04 -8.82
C CYS A 20 6.51 -3.68 -10.29
N THR A 21 5.57 -2.88 -10.79
CA THR A 21 5.60 -2.39 -12.16
C THR A 21 6.23 -1.00 -12.29
N THR A 22 6.45 -0.29 -11.17
CA THR A 22 7.11 1.02 -11.23
C THR A 22 8.59 0.92 -11.61
N VAL A 23 9.23 -0.18 -11.24
CA VAL A 23 10.59 -0.50 -11.72
C VAL A 23 10.64 -0.80 -13.22
N LEU A 24 9.48 -1.05 -13.84
CA LEU A 24 9.33 -1.26 -15.29
C LEU A 24 8.91 0.01 -16.03
N GLY A 25 8.74 1.13 -15.33
CA GLY A 25 8.43 2.44 -15.91
C GLY A 25 7.02 2.98 -15.62
N ASP A 26 6.20 2.31 -14.82
CA ASP A 26 4.92 2.89 -14.37
C ASP A 26 5.12 3.91 -13.24
N ASP A 27 4.34 4.99 -13.22
CA ASP A 27 4.35 5.94 -12.09
C ASP A 27 3.72 5.35 -10.81
N VAL A 28 2.74 4.45 -10.99
CA VAL A 28 2.02 3.76 -9.91
C VAL A 28 2.01 2.26 -10.18
N CYS A 29 2.36 1.47 -9.16
CA CYS A 29 2.39 0.02 -9.28
C CYS A 29 0.98 -0.52 -9.57
N ARG A 30 0.79 -1.23 -10.68
CA ARG A 30 -0.53 -1.76 -11.06
C ARG A 30 -1.04 -2.85 -10.10
N SER A 31 -0.15 -3.50 -9.34
CA SER A 31 -0.52 -4.59 -8.43
C SER A 31 -0.88 -4.10 -7.03
N CYS A 32 -0.06 -3.22 -6.44
CA CYS A 32 -0.28 -2.72 -5.07
C CYS A 32 -0.76 -1.27 -5.00
N LEU A 33 -0.86 -0.57 -6.13
CA LEU A 33 -1.36 0.81 -6.27
C LEU A 33 -0.61 1.87 -5.46
N ARG A 34 0.64 1.56 -5.08
CA ARG A 34 1.59 2.49 -4.47
C ARG A 34 2.49 3.13 -5.52
N THR A 35 2.90 4.37 -5.27
CA THR A 35 3.99 5.01 -6.02
C THR A 35 5.33 4.39 -5.64
N PHE A 36 6.37 4.62 -6.46
CA PHE A 36 7.71 4.16 -6.14
C PHE A 36 8.21 4.68 -4.78
N ASP A 37 7.96 5.96 -4.47
CA ASP A 37 8.37 6.57 -3.20
C ASP A 37 7.67 5.97 -1.98
N GLU A 38 6.37 5.66 -2.10
CA GLU A 38 5.63 4.99 -1.04
C GLU A 38 6.13 3.56 -0.80
N VAL A 39 6.54 2.86 -1.88
CA VAL A 39 7.15 1.52 -1.75
C VAL A 39 8.48 1.59 -1.02
N ASN A 40 9.37 2.52 -1.39
CA ASN A 40 10.69 2.65 -0.79
C ASN A 40 10.63 3.09 0.67
N ARG A 41 9.77 4.06 0.99
CA ARG A 41 9.65 4.61 2.35
C ARG A 41 8.76 3.79 3.28
N TRP A 42 8.15 2.69 2.81
CA TRP A 42 7.16 1.93 3.58
C TRP A 42 7.66 1.50 4.97
N LEU A 43 8.93 1.10 5.06
CA LEU A 43 9.55 0.66 6.33
C LEU A 43 9.78 1.82 7.30
N GLU A 44 10.00 3.03 6.79
CA GLU A 44 10.23 4.26 7.56
C GLU A 44 8.91 4.91 8.01
N MET A 45 7.82 4.66 7.27
CA MET A 45 6.49 5.18 7.61
C MET A 45 5.99 4.63 8.94
N ASN A 46 5.37 5.50 9.73
CA ASN A 46 4.62 5.12 10.92
C ASN A 46 3.27 4.48 10.56
N GLU A 47 2.54 3.99 11.57
CA GLU A 47 1.28 3.28 11.36
C GLU A 47 0.20 4.16 10.71
N ASP A 48 0.09 5.43 11.12
CA ASP A 48 -0.90 6.37 10.59
C ASP A 48 -0.59 6.75 9.14
N GLU A 49 0.68 6.93 8.79
CA GLU A 49 1.13 7.16 7.41
C GLU A 49 0.79 5.95 6.51
N ARG A 50 1.06 4.72 6.99
CA ARG A 50 0.70 3.49 6.26
C ARG A 50 -0.81 3.36 6.06
N ARG A 51 -1.60 3.65 7.10
CA ARG A 51 -3.07 3.66 7.00
C ARG A 51 -3.57 4.73 6.03
N ALA A 52 -2.95 5.91 6.00
CA ALA A 52 -3.32 6.96 5.04
C ALA A 52 -3.10 6.50 3.58
N VAL A 53 -1.96 5.87 3.30
CA VAL A 53 -1.67 5.26 1.98
C VAL A 53 -2.68 4.15 1.66
N ASN A 54 -2.92 3.24 2.60
CA ASN A 54 -3.88 2.14 2.39
C ASN A 54 -5.32 2.64 2.19
N ARG A 55 -5.70 3.76 2.83
CA ARG A 55 -6.99 4.40 2.62
C ARG A 55 -7.13 4.92 1.20
N ARG A 56 -6.08 5.59 0.69
CA ARG A 56 -6.01 6.03 -0.72
C ARG A 56 -6.15 4.83 -1.66
N ILE A 57 -5.40 3.76 -1.43
CA ILE A 57 -5.44 2.53 -2.23
C ILE A 57 -6.84 1.91 -2.25
N SER A 58 -7.52 1.84 -1.11
CA SER A 58 -8.89 1.31 -1.03
C SER A 58 -9.85 2.09 -1.92
N ILE A 59 -9.73 3.42 -1.97
CA ILE A 59 -10.55 4.28 -2.83
C ILE A 59 -10.24 4.03 -4.30
N GLU A 60 -8.96 3.91 -4.67
CA GLU A 60 -8.56 3.62 -6.06
C GLU A 60 -9.04 2.24 -6.52
N ARG A 61 -9.02 1.22 -5.64
CA ARG A 61 -9.57 -0.10 -5.94
C ARG A 61 -11.07 -0.09 -6.21
N SER A 62 -11.83 0.80 -5.57
CA SER A 62 -13.28 0.89 -5.80
C SER A 62 -13.66 1.56 -7.12
N LYS A 63 -12.72 2.23 -7.80
CA LYS A 63 -12.96 2.92 -9.07
C LYS A 63 -12.69 2.06 -10.31
N ASN A 64 -12.13 0.86 -10.13
CA ASN A 64 -11.61 0.01 -11.20
C ASN A 64 -12.16 -1.41 -11.11
#